data_AF-A0A1W0A4X1-F1
#
_entry.id   AF-A0A1W0A4X1-F1
#
_cell.length_a   1.000
_cell.length_b   1.000
_cell.length_c   1.000
_cell.angle_alpha   90.00
_cell.angle_beta   90.00
_cell.angle_gamma   90.00
#
_symmetry.space_group_name_H-M   'P 1'
#
loop_
_entity.id
_entity.type
_entity.pdbx_description
1 polymer ?
#
loop_
_entity_poly.entity_id
_entity_poly.type
_entity_poly.pdbx_seq_one_letter_code
_entity_poly.pdbx_strand_id
1 'polypeptide(L)'
;MASSVLHNRDILALLFTYQSGIPLGLKDIVRKLRHVHKFRQQSINLRAILQPIPRIDFNLVTAMNLYRSCPEVITTNVMDHLAAQKQLELLKYFGEQGKMCTVWAMNEASERGYIEIVQYLHAYTTSGCTEYAMDYAAKNGHFTLVRFLHENRSEGCSNYAMTFAIMNGHLRIVQYLHTHRNEGYVPRAMDIAAQFGYLDIVKFLHCERSEGCTRDAMTQAAKHGYLDIVQFLDEHRSEECIGESYIAAAARGHIEILTYFDLRYNFLLDTCRATALNTAKLRSNLTIVHYLNQLTSQNRSLWCTVQYLSRQPVIAFNSFLLALRS
;
A
#
# COMPACT_ATOMS: atom_id res chain seq x y z
N MET A 1 10.71 22.67 61.82
CA MET A 1 9.31 22.28 61.61
C MET A 1 9.11 21.29 60.46
N ALA A 2 9.74 21.43 59.28
CA ALA A 2 9.56 20.46 58.18
C ALA A 2 10.05 19.03 58.49
N SER A 3 11.12 18.87 59.30
CA SER A 3 11.66 17.56 59.66
C SER A 3 10.70 16.71 60.52
N SER A 4 10.00 17.30 61.50
CA SER A 4 9.08 16.55 62.36
C SER A 4 7.86 16.03 61.62
N VAL A 5 7.42 16.74 60.56
CA VAL A 5 6.31 16.33 59.69
C VAL A 5 6.68 15.10 58.85
N LEU A 6 7.94 15.01 58.39
CA LEU A 6 8.43 13.89 57.57
C LEU A 6 8.79 12.63 58.36
N HIS A 7 8.87 12.70 59.70
CA HIS A 7 9.11 11.52 60.56
C HIS A 7 7.81 11.00 61.21
N ASN A 8 6.71 11.74 61.08
CA ASN A 8 5.42 11.32 61.60
C ASN A 8 4.78 10.33 60.62
N ARG A 9 4.67 9.06 61.05
CA ARG A 9 4.12 7.97 60.25
C ARG A 9 2.67 8.20 59.83
N ASP A 10 1.86 8.81 60.69
CA ASP A 10 0.43 9.04 60.41
C ASP A 10 0.26 10.15 59.38
N ILE A 11 1.09 11.22 59.46
CA ILE A 11 1.09 12.29 58.45
C ILE A 11 1.65 11.79 57.12
N LEU A 12 2.70 10.96 57.14
CA LEU A 12 3.20 10.31 55.92
C LEU A 12 2.16 9.39 55.30
N ALA A 13 1.46 8.58 56.10
CA ALA A 13 0.38 7.73 55.62
C ALA A 13 -0.73 8.58 55.00
N LEU A 14 -1.14 9.67 55.66
CA LEU A 14 -2.14 10.60 55.12
C LEU A 14 -1.66 11.25 53.80
N LEU A 15 -0.41 11.71 53.76
CA LEU A 15 0.20 12.27 52.55
C LEU A 15 0.22 11.24 51.41
N PHE A 16 0.58 9.99 51.67
CA PHE A 16 0.56 8.94 50.64
C PHE A 16 -0.86 8.46 50.28
N THR A 17 -1.85 8.61 51.17
CA THR A 17 -3.25 8.37 50.82
C THR A 17 -3.83 9.41 49.87
N TYR A 18 -3.31 10.65 49.90
CA TYR A 18 -3.79 11.75 49.04
C TYR A 18 -2.81 12.13 47.90
N GLN A 19 -1.55 11.71 47.96
CA GLN A 19 -0.53 11.91 46.93
C GLN A 19 0.10 10.57 46.56
N SER A 20 -0.36 9.97 45.46
CA SER A 20 0.40 8.89 44.81
C SER A 20 1.72 9.47 44.30
N GLY A 21 2.84 9.13 44.93
CA GLY A 21 4.17 9.58 44.51
C GLY A 21 4.54 9.12 43.09
N ILE A 22 5.55 9.75 42.48
CA ILE A 22 6.07 9.33 41.18
C ILE A 22 6.80 7.99 41.37
N PRO A 23 6.45 6.93 40.61
CA PRO A 23 7.20 5.67 40.64
C PRO A 23 8.69 5.92 40.43
N LEU A 24 9.55 5.21 41.18
CA LEU A 24 10.99 5.49 41.20
C LEU A 24 11.61 5.49 39.78
N GLY A 25 11.15 4.59 38.90
CA GLY A 25 11.58 4.50 37.50
C GLY A 25 11.17 5.68 36.61
N LEU A 26 10.15 6.46 37.00
CA LEU A 26 9.70 7.66 36.28
C LEU A 26 10.28 8.95 36.84
N LYS A 27 10.95 8.90 38.01
CA LYS A 27 11.42 10.07 38.76
C LYS A 27 12.38 10.94 37.93
N ASP A 28 13.35 10.33 37.26
CA ASP A 28 14.35 11.06 36.48
C ASP A 28 13.77 11.64 35.19
N ILE A 29 12.80 10.94 34.59
CA ILE A 29 12.06 11.40 33.41
C ILE A 29 11.22 12.62 33.77
N VAL A 30 10.42 12.53 34.83
CA VAL A 30 9.59 13.64 35.33
C VAL A 30 10.46 14.85 35.68
N ARG A 31 11.61 14.64 36.34
CA ARG A 31 12.53 15.74 36.67
C ARG A 31 13.07 16.42 35.41
N LYS A 32 13.50 15.65 34.40
CA LYS A 32 13.95 16.20 33.11
C LYS A 32 12.82 16.95 32.39
N LEU A 33 11.62 16.40 32.34
CA LEU A 33 10.46 17.01 31.70
C LEU A 33 10.06 18.33 32.36
N ARG A 34 10.00 18.38 33.69
CA ARG A 34 9.76 19.64 34.44
C ARG A 34 10.82 20.67 34.15
N HIS A 35 12.09 20.27 34.08
CA HIS A 35 13.18 21.17 33.77
C HIS A 35 13.06 21.72 32.34
N VAL A 36 12.83 20.85 31.34
CA VAL A 36 12.65 21.27 29.94
C VAL A 36 11.47 22.23 29.82
N HIS A 37 10.35 21.96 30.49
CA HIS A 37 9.15 22.79 30.40
C HIS A 37 9.32 24.15 31.10
N LYS A 38 10.05 24.21 32.22
CA LYS A 38 10.37 25.46 32.92
C LYS A 38 11.14 26.46 32.04
N PHE A 39 11.93 25.97 31.07
CA PHE A 39 12.81 26.80 30.24
C PHE A 39 12.41 26.87 28.76
N ARG A 40 11.51 26.01 28.27
CA ARG A 40 10.98 26.06 26.90
C ARG A 40 9.45 26.22 26.94
N GLN A 41 8.96 27.36 26.46
CA GLN A 41 7.53 27.59 26.16
C GLN A 41 7.06 26.87 24.87
N GLN A 42 7.81 25.88 24.37
CA GLN A 42 7.49 25.17 23.12
C GLN A 42 7.07 23.74 23.41
N SER A 43 6.23 23.21 22.51
CA SER A 43 5.68 21.85 22.59
C SER A 43 6.81 20.81 22.66
N ILE A 44 6.75 19.96 23.67
CA ILE A 44 7.74 18.91 23.89
C ILE A 44 7.45 17.77 22.91
N ASN A 45 8.41 17.46 22.03
CA ASN A 45 8.33 16.27 21.17
C ASN A 45 8.62 15.01 22.02
N LEU A 46 7.57 14.44 22.59
CA LEU A 46 7.66 13.24 23.42
C LEU A 46 8.26 12.05 22.69
N ARG A 47 8.15 11.95 21.36
CA ARG A 47 8.75 10.85 20.57
C ARG A 47 10.27 10.83 20.73
N ALA A 48 10.91 12.00 20.71
CA ALA A 48 12.35 12.12 20.94
C ALA A 48 12.76 11.80 22.39
N ILE A 49 11.85 12.00 23.36
CA ILE A 49 12.12 11.76 24.78
C ILE A 49 11.88 10.29 25.16
N LEU A 50 10.93 9.61 24.51
CA LEU A 50 10.55 8.23 24.81
C LEU A 50 11.32 7.20 23.96
N GLN A 51 11.86 7.58 22.79
CA GLN A 51 12.68 6.69 21.93
C GLN A 51 13.86 5.99 22.61
N PRO A 52 14.59 6.58 23.59
CA PRO A 52 15.81 5.97 24.11
C PRO A 52 15.63 5.14 25.41
N ILE A 53 14.42 4.72 25.80
CA ILE A 53 14.22 3.99 27.08
C ILE A 53 13.79 2.54 26.82
N PRO A 54 14.70 1.55 26.83
CA PRO A 54 14.42 0.18 26.39
C PRO A 54 13.62 -0.69 27.40
N ARG A 55 12.98 -0.11 28.44
CA ARG A 55 12.44 -0.87 29.57
C ARG A 55 11.18 -0.29 30.23
N ILE A 56 10.52 0.71 29.63
CA ILE A 56 9.25 1.21 30.16
C ILE A 56 8.20 0.99 29.07
N ASP A 57 7.39 -0.04 29.26
CA ASP A 57 6.13 -0.15 28.52
C ASP A 57 5.25 1.02 28.95
N PHE A 58 4.98 1.93 28.01
CA PHE A 58 4.06 3.04 28.22
C PHE A 58 2.63 2.48 28.31
N ASN A 59 2.30 1.96 29.49
CA ASN A 59 1.02 1.38 29.84
C ASN A 59 0.14 2.42 30.55
N LEU A 60 -1.14 2.11 30.72
CA LEU A 60 -2.13 3.00 31.34
C LEU A 60 -1.66 3.56 32.69
N VAL A 61 -1.08 2.73 33.55
CA VAL A 61 -0.63 3.13 34.90
C VAL A 61 0.54 4.11 34.85
N THR A 62 1.56 3.83 34.02
CA THR A 62 2.71 4.74 33.87
C THR A 62 2.31 6.06 33.24
N ALA A 63 1.41 6.04 32.24
CA ALA A 63 0.88 7.22 31.59
C ALA A 63 0.03 8.07 32.55
N MET A 64 -0.84 7.45 33.37
CA MET A 64 -1.61 8.12 34.42
C MET A 64 -0.69 8.81 35.44
N ASN A 65 0.34 8.10 35.92
CA ASN A 65 1.30 8.66 36.88
C ASN A 65 2.11 9.81 36.30
N LEU A 66 2.52 9.69 35.03
CA LEU A 66 3.22 10.75 34.30
C LEU A 66 2.31 11.99 34.15
N TYR A 67 1.05 11.79 33.75
CA TYR A 67 0.08 12.86 33.56
C TYR A 67 -0.24 13.61 34.85
N ARG A 68 -0.47 12.90 35.97
CA ARG A 68 -0.66 13.52 37.29
C ARG A 68 0.53 14.39 37.70
N SER A 69 1.73 14.01 37.28
CA SER A 69 2.97 14.66 37.70
C SER A 69 3.40 15.82 36.81
N CYS A 70 3.08 15.74 35.51
CA CYS A 70 3.36 16.74 34.48
C CYS A 70 2.28 16.70 33.37
N PRO A 71 1.12 17.36 33.55
CA PRO A 71 0.02 17.31 32.58
C PRO A 71 0.35 17.89 31.21
N GLU A 72 1.36 18.76 31.12
CA GLU A 72 1.77 19.47 29.91
C GLU A 72 2.55 18.57 28.94
N VAL A 73 3.01 17.42 29.44
CA VAL A 73 3.71 16.41 28.66
C VAL A 73 2.78 15.77 27.62
N ILE A 74 1.50 15.63 27.95
CA ILE A 74 0.49 15.11 27.02
C ILE A 74 0.03 16.26 26.11
N THR A 75 0.71 16.35 24.97
CA THR A 75 0.44 17.29 23.87
C THR A 75 -0.46 16.66 22.82
N THR A 76 -0.98 17.46 21.88
CA THR A 76 -1.77 16.97 20.74
C THR A 76 -1.00 15.95 19.90
N ASN A 77 0.30 16.16 19.66
CA ASN A 77 1.16 15.22 18.95
C ASN A 77 1.27 13.85 19.64
N VAL A 78 1.18 13.85 20.97
CA VAL A 78 1.19 12.61 21.76
C VAL A 78 -0.13 11.88 21.56
N MET A 79 -1.24 12.60 21.62
CA MET A 79 -2.56 12.04 21.31
C MET A 79 -2.61 11.41 19.91
N ASP A 80 -2.07 12.10 18.91
CA ASP A 80 -1.98 11.57 17.54
C ASP A 80 -1.12 10.30 17.49
N HIS A 81 -0.01 10.27 18.23
CA HIS A 81 0.84 9.09 18.31
C HIS A 81 0.14 7.91 19.01
N LEU A 82 -0.65 8.15 20.06
CA LEU A 82 -1.45 7.11 20.70
C LEU A 82 -2.43 6.48 19.71
N ALA A 83 -3.08 7.29 18.88
CA ALA A 83 -3.96 6.83 17.81
C ALA A 83 -3.17 5.97 16.80
N ALA A 84 -2.00 6.42 16.37
CA ALA A 84 -1.12 5.71 15.45
C ALA A 84 -0.53 4.40 16.01
N GLN A 85 -0.48 4.23 17.33
CA GLN A 85 0.01 3.01 18.00
C GLN A 85 -1.12 2.09 18.49
N LYS A 86 -2.39 2.35 18.10
CA LYS A 86 -3.57 1.59 18.54
C LYS A 86 -3.77 1.60 20.07
N GLN A 87 -3.33 2.65 20.75
CA GLN A 87 -3.44 2.77 22.21
C GLN A 87 -4.79 3.38 22.63
N LEU A 88 -5.89 2.68 22.30
CA LEU A 88 -7.26 3.18 22.48
C LEU A 88 -7.58 3.58 23.93
N GLU A 89 -7.16 2.77 24.90
CA GLU A 89 -7.47 3.02 26.32
C GLU A 89 -6.77 4.28 26.85
N LEU A 90 -5.53 4.53 26.42
CA LEU A 90 -4.82 5.77 26.72
C LEU A 90 -5.45 6.98 26.02
N LEU A 91 -5.88 6.80 24.77
CA LEU A 91 -6.54 7.82 23.98
C LEU A 91 -7.88 8.24 24.62
N LYS A 92 -8.68 7.27 25.08
CA LYS A 92 -9.92 7.50 25.84
C LYS A 92 -9.64 8.26 27.13
N TYR A 93 -8.72 7.74 27.95
CA TYR A 93 -8.40 8.34 29.23
C TYR A 93 -7.97 9.80 29.07
N PHE A 94 -7.04 10.11 28.17
CA PHE A 94 -6.62 11.50 27.97
C PHE A 94 -7.67 12.37 27.29
N GLY A 95 -8.52 11.79 26.44
CA GLY A 95 -9.68 12.46 25.86
C GLY A 95 -10.69 12.92 26.93
N GLU A 96 -10.99 12.07 27.91
CA GLU A 96 -11.84 12.42 29.07
C GLU A 96 -11.23 13.56 29.91
N GLN A 97 -9.91 13.69 29.92
CA GLN A 97 -9.20 14.79 30.58
C GLN A 97 -9.13 16.06 29.72
N GLY A 98 -9.86 16.12 28.60
CA GLY A 98 -9.92 17.29 27.71
C GLY A 98 -8.74 17.44 26.77
N LYS A 99 -7.91 16.40 26.58
CA LYS A 99 -6.82 16.44 25.59
C LYS A 99 -7.35 16.18 24.19
N MET A 100 -6.95 17.02 23.26
CA MET A 100 -7.43 16.98 21.87
C MET A 100 -6.42 16.28 20.96
N CYS A 101 -6.91 15.67 19.90
CA CYS A 101 -6.10 15.19 18.78
C CYS A 101 -6.03 16.26 17.68
N THR A 102 -5.14 16.10 16.72
CA THR A 102 -5.20 16.82 15.44
C THR A 102 -5.84 15.94 14.37
N VAL A 103 -6.04 16.49 13.16
CA VAL A 103 -6.47 15.71 11.97
C VAL A 103 -5.55 14.52 11.67
N TRP A 104 -4.28 14.60 12.08
CA TRP A 104 -3.30 13.53 11.83
C TRP A 104 -3.60 12.26 12.60
N ALA A 105 -4.25 12.33 13.77
CA ALA A 105 -4.64 11.13 14.52
C ALA A 105 -5.51 10.19 13.68
N MET A 106 -6.53 10.74 13.02
CA MET A 106 -7.44 9.95 12.20
C MET A 106 -6.78 9.53 10.88
N ASN A 107 -5.95 10.38 10.28
CA ASN A 107 -5.19 10.03 9.07
C ASN A 107 -4.23 8.86 9.32
N GLU A 108 -3.41 8.92 10.38
CA GLU A 108 -2.45 7.86 10.72
C GLU A 108 -3.14 6.57 11.21
N ALA A 109 -4.23 6.69 11.98
CA ALA A 109 -5.04 5.53 12.34
C ALA A 109 -5.68 4.88 11.10
N SER A 110 -6.05 5.68 10.10
CA SER A 110 -6.64 5.19 8.85
C SER A 110 -5.63 4.51 7.95
N GLU A 111 -4.41 5.06 7.86
CA GLU A 111 -3.30 4.41 7.18
C GLU A 111 -3.02 3.02 7.74
N ARG A 112 -3.19 2.82 9.05
CA ARG A 112 -2.94 1.53 9.73
C ARG A 112 -4.16 0.61 9.83
N GLY A 113 -5.33 1.08 9.40
CA GLY A 113 -6.58 0.30 9.42
C GLY A 113 -7.19 0.12 10.81
N TYR A 114 -6.89 1.01 11.76
CA TYR A 114 -7.41 0.93 13.12
C TYR A 114 -8.83 1.50 13.22
N ILE A 115 -9.82 0.73 12.73
CA ILE A 115 -11.22 1.15 12.66
C ILE A 115 -11.80 1.58 14.01
N GLU A 116 -11.46 0.89 15.11
CA GLU A 116 -11.92 1.23 16.46
C GLU A 116 -11.42 2.62 16.91
N ILE A 117 -10.17 2.95 16.58
CA ILE A 117 -9.58 4.27 16.86
C ILE A 117 -10.29 5.32 16.02
N VAL A 118 -10.51 5.05 14.73
CA VAL A 118 -11.19 6.00 13.83
C VAL A 118 -12.65 6.23 14.25
N GLN A 119 -13.38 5.19 14.66
CA GLN A 119 -14.74 5.30 15.19
C GLN A 119 -14.77 6.11 16.48
N TYR A 120 -13.83 5.87 17.40
CA TYR A 120 -13.70 6.68 18.62
C TYR A 120 -13.41 8.15 18.29
N LEU A 121 -12.42 8.41 17.43
CA LEU A 121 -12.07 9.77 17.01
C LEU A 121 -13.26 10.47 16.32
N HIS A 122 -14.00 9.75 15.48
CA HIS A 122 -15.19 10.28 14.83
C HIS A 122 -16.30 10.66 15.83
N ALA A 123 -16.56 9.80 16.83
CA ALA A 123 -17.66 10.00 17.76
C ALA A 123 -17.35 11.04 18.85
N TYR A 124 -16.09 11.16 19.27
CA TYR A 124 -15.71 11.91 20.47
C TYR A 124 -14.72 13.05 20.25
N THR A 125 -14.29 13.31 19.01
CA THR A 125 -13.37 14.43 18.72
C THR A 125 -13.91 15.35 17.63
N THR A 126 -13.61 16.64 17.75
CA THR A 126 -14.02 17.68 16.79
C THR A 126 -12.98 17.94 15.70
N SER A 127 -11.80 17.32 15.81
CA SER A 127 -10.65 17.60 14.94
C SER A 127 -10.87 17.17 13.49
N GLY A 128 -11.71 16.16 13.23
CA GLY A 128 -11.95 15.61 11.89
C GLY A 128 -10.74 14.91 11.29
N CYS A 129 -10.70 14.80 9.96
CA CYS A 129 -9.56 14.28 9.20
C CYS A 129 -9.32 15.13 7.94
N THR A 130 -8.42 14.66 7.07
CA THR A 130 -8.30 15.19 5.69
C THR A 130 -8.61 14.07 4.69
N GLU A 131 -8.59 14.37 3.39
CA GLU A 131 -8.70 13.38 2.30
C GLU A 131 -7.69 12.21 2.44
N TYR A 132 -6.56 12.46 3.11
CA TYR A 132 -5.52 11.47 3.38
C TYR A 132 -6.01 10.27 4.20
N ALA A 133 -7.03 10.44 5.06
CA ALA A 133 -7.59 9.31 5.78
C ALA A 133 -8.12 8.25 4.82
N MET A 134 -8.92 8.65 3.83
CA MET A 134 -9.47 7.72 2.85
C MET A 134 -8.42 7.29 1.83
N ASP A 135 -7.53 8.18 1.40
CA ASP A 135 -6.45 7.85 0.47
C ASP A 135 -5.52 6.77 1.03
N TYR A 136 -5.10 6.90 2.30
CA TYR A 136 -4.24 5.91 2.94
C TYR A 136 -4.98 4.62 3.31
N ALA A 137 -6.24 4.70 3.72
CA ALA A 137 -7.07 3.51 3.90
C ALA A 137 -7.22 2.73 2.57
N ALA A 138 -7.39 3.44 1.45
CA ALA A 138 -7.46 2.85 0.12
C ALA A 138 -6.13 2.24 -0.31
N LYS A 139 -5.01 2.94 -0.07
CA LYS A 139 -3.65 2.48 -0.37
C LYS A 139 -3.31 1.15 0.32
N ASN A 140 -3.72 0.98 1.57
CA ASN A 140 -3.37 -0.20 2.38
C ASN A 140 -4.49 -1.26 2.44
N GLY A 141 -5.52 -1.14 1.60
CA GLY A 141 -6.53 -2.21 1.46
C GLY A 141 -7.56 -2.27 2.58
N HIS A 142 -7.72 -1.21 3.37
CA HIS A 142 -8.64 -1.15 4.50
C HIS A 142 -10.08 -0.86 4.06
N PHE A 143 -10.69 -1.80 3.32
CA PHE A 143 -12.01 -1.64 2.70
C PHE A 143 -13.12 -1.23 3.68
N THR A 144 -13.20 -1.87 4.86
CA THR A 144 -14.20 -1.54 5.87
C THR A 144 -14.07 -0.09 6.35
N LEU A 145 -12.84 0.41 6.40
CA LEU A 145 -12.56 1.77 6.80
C LEU A 145 -12.85 2.78 5.70
N VAL A 146 -12.51 2.48 4.44
CA VAL A 146 -12.91 3.30 3.28
C VAL A 146 -14.43 3.48 3.26
N ARG A 147 -15.19 2.40 3.46
CA ARG A 147 -16.65 2.46 3.54
C ARG A 147 -17.12 3.33 4.71
N PHE A 148 -16.57 3.10 5.91
CA PHE A 148 -16.91 3.90 7.09
C PHE A 148 -16.65 5.39 6.87
N LEU A 149 -15.48 5.75 6.33
CA LEU A 149 -15.12 7.14 6.04
C LEU A 149 -16.07 7.74 5.00
N HIS A 150 -16.44 7.00 3.95
CA HIS A 150 -17.40 7.49 2.96
C HIS A 150 -18.79 7.75 3.55
N GLU A 151 -19.28 6.85 4.40
CA GLU A 151 -20.65 6.91 4.96
C GLU A 151 -20.78 7.95 6.09
N ASN A 152 -19.70 8.24 6.83
CA ASN A 152 -19.76 9.01 8.08
C ASN A 152 -18.95 10.32 8.05
N ARG A 153 -18.18 10.57 6.98
CA ARG A 153 -17.33 11.76 6.84
C ARG A 153 -17.59 12.48 5.52
N SER A 154 -17.33 13.78 5.49
CA SER A 154 -17.60 14.64 4.33
C SER A 154 -16.33 15.11 3.61
N GLU A 155 -15.15 14.86 4.18
CA GLU A 155 -13.86 15.25 3.60
C GLU A 155 -13.56 14.55 2.28
N GLY A 156 -14.11 13.34 2.08
CA GLY A 156 -13.94 12.59 0.85
C GLY A 156 -12.54 11.99 0.70
N CYS A 157 -12.05 12.00 -0.54
CA CYS A 157 -10.77 11.44 -0.97
C CYS A 157 -10.25 12.22 -2.18
N SER A 158 -8.96 12.15 -2.41
CA SER A 158 -8.36 12.66 -3.65
C SER A 158 -8.38 11.59 -4.75
N ASN A 159 -7.81 11.92 -5.92
CA ASN A 159 -7.55 10.93 -6.96
C ASN A 159 -6.48 9.89 -6.55
N TYR A 160 -5.73 10.14 -5.47
CA TYR A 160 -4.75 9.19 -4.94
C TYR A 160 -5.42 7.94 -4.35
N ALA A 161 -6.62 8.02 -3.76
CA ALA A 161 -7.33 6.83 -3.28
C ALA A 161 -7.52 5.77 -4.38
N MET A 162 -8.05 6.18 -5.54
CA MET A 162 -8.25 5.28 -6.69
C MET A 162 -6.91 4.79 -7.23
N THR A 163 -5.94 5.70 -7.41
CA THR A 163 -4.62 5.37 -7.95
C THR A 163 -3.90 4.34 -7.09
N PHE A 164 -3.84 4.55 -5.76
CA PHE A 164 -3.19 3.63 -4.85
C PHE A 164 -3.95 2.31 -4.70
N ALA A 165 -5.29 2.32 -4.74
CA ALA A 165 -6.07 1.08 -4.73
C ALA A 165 -5.76 0.21 -5.96
N ILE A 166 -5.58 0.83 -7.14
CA ILE A 166 -5.17 0.13 -8.37
C ILE A 166 -3.73 -0.40 -8.25
N MET A 167 -2.78 0.44 -7.83
CA MET A 167 -1.36 0.06 -7.71
C MET A 167 -1.11 -1.07 -6.70
N ASN A 168 -1.94 -1.19 -5.66
CA ASN A 168 -1.82 -2.22 -4.64
C ASN A 168 -2.82 -3.38 -4.81
N GLY A 169 -3.55 -3.44 -5.94
CA GLY A 169 -4.38 -4.60 -6.27
C GLY A 169 -5.69 -4.71 -5.48
N HIS A 170 -6.18 -3.62 -4.89
CA HIS A 170 -7.35 -3.61 -4.03
C HIS A 170 -8.67 -3.48 -4.83
N LEU A 171 -9.02 -4.50 -5.62
CA LEU A 171 -10.20 -4.52 -6.51
C LEU A 171 -11.49 -4.06 -5.82
N ARG A 172 -11.78 -4.56 -4.60
CA ARG A 172 -13.00 -4.18 -3.86
C ARG A 172 -13.07 -2.68 -3.58
N ILE A 173 -11.93 -2.05 -3.31
CA ILE A 173 -11.84 -0.61 -3.08
C ILE A 173 -11.98 0.13 -4.41
N VAL A 174 -11.35 -0.34 -5.49
CA VAL A 174 -11.50 0.21 -6.84
C VAL A 174 -12.97 0.24 -7.27
N GLN A 175 -13.68 -0.88 -7.13
CA GLN A 175 -15.11 -1.00 -7.44
C GLN A 175 -15.97 -0.04 -6.60
N TYR A 176 -15.68 0.04 -5.30
CA TYR A 176 -16.43 0.90 -4.39
C TYR A 176 -16.21 2.39 -4.69
N LEU A 177 -14.95 2.81 -4.87
CA LEU A 177 -14.64 4.19 -5.21
C LEU A 177 -15.21 4.56 -6.58
N HIS A 178 -15.19 3.65 -7.56
CA HIS A 178 -15.76 3.92 -8.89
C HIS A 178 -17.27 4.17 -8.84
N THR A 179 -17.99 3.44 -8.00
CA THR A 179 -19.45 3.50 -7.90
C THR A 179 -19.97 4.62 -7.00
N HIS A 180 -19.18 5.05 -6.01
CA HIS A 180 -19.62 5.98 -4.96
C HIS A 180 -18.90 7.33 -4.97
N ARG A 181 -17.87 7.52 -5.79
CA ARG A 181 -17.00 8.72 -5.80
C ARG A 181 -16.74 9.21 -7.22
N ASN A 182 -16.56 10.53 -7.36
CA ASN A 182 -16.37 11.18 -8.66
C ASN A 182 -14.91 11.60 -8.89
N GLU A 183 -14.08 11.61 -7.85
CA GLU A 183 -12.68 12.03 -7.87
C GLU A 183 -11.77 10.99 -8.55
N GLY A 184 -12.28 9.78 -8.80
CA GLY A 184 -11.53 8.62 -9.28
C GLY A 184 -11.16 8.62 -10.77
N TYR A 185 -10.98 9.78 -11.41
CA TYR A 185 -10.44 9.86 -12.77
C TYR A 185 -8.92 9.61 -12.74
N VAL A 186 -8.48 8.54 -13.41
CA VAL A 186 -7.07 8.14 -13.49
C VAL A 186 -6.75 7.84 -14.97
N PRO A 187 -6.08 8.75 -15.70
CA PRO A 187 -5.89 8.66 -17.16
C PRO A 187 -5.22 7.37 -17.68
N ARG A 188 -4.46 6.66 -16.84
CA ARG A 188 -3.73 5.44 -17.19
C ARG A 188 -4.02 4.30 -16.22
N ALA A 189 -5.25 4.23 -15.72
CA ALA A 189 -5.68 3.23 -14.74
C ALA A 189 -5.38 1.80 -15.22
N MET A 190 -5.71 1.49 -16.48
CA MET A 190 -5.52 0.16 -17.04
C MET A 190 -4.05 -0.18 -17.26
N ASP A 191 -3.25 0.78 -17.71
CA ASP A 191 -1.80 0.61 -17.87
C ASP A 191 -1.12 0.29 -16.53
N ILE A 192 -1.53 0.98 -15.46
CA ILE A 192 -1.04 0.72 -14.10
C ILE A 192 -1.47 -0.68 -13.64
N ALA A 193 -2.74 -1.05 -13.81
CA ALA A 193 -3.23 -2.38 -13.43
C ALA A 193 -2.48 -3.49 -14.18
N ALA A 194 -2.22 -3.30 -15.47
CA ALA A 194 -1.46 -4.22 -16.31
C ALA A 194 0.03 -4.29 -15.90
N GLN A 195 0.64 -3.17 -15.55
CA GLN A 195 2.02 -3.10 -15.07
C GLN A 195 2.24 -3.88 -13.76
N PHE A 196 1.26 -3.88 -12.86
CA PHE A 196 1.35 -4.57 -11.56
C PHE A 196 0.75 -5.97 -11.55
N GLY A 197 0.15 -6.43 -12.65
CA GLY A 197 -0.30 -7.82 -12.78
C GLY A 197 -1.71 -8.09 -12.24
N TYR A 198 -2.57 -7.07 -12.15
CA TYR A 198 -3.92 -7.23 -11.61
C TYR A 198 -4.97 -7.43 -12.71
N LEU A 199 -5.06 -8.65 -13.25
CA LEU A 199 -6.00 -9.00 -14.31
C LEU A 199 -7.45 -8.63 -13.98
N ASP A 200 -7.91 -8.89 -12.74
CA ASP A 200 -9.29 -8.60 -12.34
C ASP A 200 -9.59 -7.10 -12.38
N ILE A 201 -8.60 -6.27 -12.05
CA ILE A 201 -8.72 -4.80 -12.16
C ILE A 201 -8.70 -4.39 -13.64
N VAL A 202 -7.83 -4.99 -14.47
CA VAL A 202 -7.81 -4.73 -15.92
C VAL A 202 -9.18 -5.04 -16.55
N LYS A 203 -9.77 -6.19 -16.23
CA LYS A 203 -11.12 -6.60 -16.69
C LYS A 203 -12.19 -5.62 -16.23
N PHE A 204 -12.18 -5.25 -14.95
CA PHE A 204 -13.11 -4.28 -14.40
C PHE A 204 -13.00 -2.92 -15.11
N LEU A 205 -11.79 -2.38 -15.25
CA LEU A 205 -11.55 -1.10 -15.91
C LEU A 205 -11.92 -1.15 -17.41
N HIS A 206 -11.82 -2.30 -18.06
CA HIS A 206 -12.22 -2.49 -19.45
C HIS A 206 -13.75 -2.46 -19.64
N CYS A 207 -14.49 -3.10 -18.74
CA CYS A 207 -15.94 -3.16 -18.83
C CYS A 207 -16.61 -1.85 -18.39
N GLU A 208 -16.10 -1.23 -17.33
CA GLU A 208 -16.80 -0.14 -16.64
C GLU A 208 -16.32 1.26 -17.05
N ARG A 209 -15.19 1.37 -17.78
CA ARG A 209 -14.61 2.67 -18.10
C ARG A 209 -14.20 2.81 -19.56
N SER A 210 -14.41 4.01 -20.08
CA SER A 210 -14.19 4.33 -21.49
C SER A 210 -12.81 4.94 -21.79
N GLU A 211 -11.95 5.19 -20.80
CA GLU A 211 -10.62 5.80 -21.08
C GLU A 211 -9.71 4.88 -21.89
N GLY A 212 -9.90 3.57 -21.77
CA GLY A 212 -9.07 2.59 -22.47
C GLY A 212 -7.71 2.37 -21.83
N CYS A 213 -6.77 1.88 -22.63
CA CYS A 213 -5.36 1.71 -22.29
C CYS A 213 -4.47 2.32 -23.37
N THR A 214 -3.21 2.54 -23.04
CA THR A 214 -2.19 2.85 -24.02
C THR A 214 -1.37 1.59 -24.36
N ARG A 215 -0.45 1.72 -25.32
CA ARG A 215 0.54 0.68 -25.66
C ARG A 215 1.34 0.21 -24.44
N ASP A 216 1.50 1.07 -23.42
CA ASP A 216 2.22 0.73 -22.20
C ASP A 216 1.56 -0.43 -21.44
N ALA A 217 0.23 -0.60 -21.50
CA ALA A 217 -0.44 -1.70 -20.79
C ALA A 217 0.09 -3.06 -21.23
N MET A 218 0.07 -3.33 -22.54
CA MET A 218 0.55 -4.62 -23.08
C MET A 218 2.07 -4.75 -22.94
N THR A 219 2.83 -3.68 -23.22
CA THR A 219 4.28 -3.70 -23.12
C THR A 219 4.76 -3.95 -21.68
N GLN A 220 4.13 -3.33 -20.67
CA GLN A 220 4.48 -3.56 -19.27
C GLN A 220 4.03 -4.95 -18.79
N ALA A 221 2.85 -5.43 -19.21
CA ALA A 221 2.41 -6.79 -18.90
C ALA A 221 3.39 -7.83 -19.47
N ALA A 222 3.80 -7.66 -20.73
CA ALA A 222 4.78 -8.52 -21.40
C ALA A 222 6.16 -8.48 -20.74
N LYS A 223 6.60 -7.29 -20.32
CA LYS A 223 7.88 -7.09 -19.62
C LYS A 223 7.94 -7.74 -18.23
N HIS A 224 6.82 -7.88 -17.53
CA HIS A 224 6.75 -8.50 -16.21
C HIS A 224 6.27 -9.96 -16.24
N GLY A 225 5.88 -10.47 -17.40
CA GLY A 225 5.54 -11.88 -17.58
C GLY A 225 4.07 -12.22 -17.33
N TYR A 226 3.16 -11.24 -17.35
CA TYR A 226 1.73 -11.46 -17.12
C TYR A 226 1.02 -11.91 -18.40
N LEU A 227 1.17 -13.20 -18.73
CA LEU A 227 0.62 -13.80 -19.95
C LEU A 227 -0.91 -13.66 -20.04
N ASP A 228 -1.59 -13.84 -18.91
CA ASP A 228 -3.05 -13.72 -18.80
C ASP A 228 -3.56 -12.31 -19.14
N ILE A 229 -2.85 -11.27 -18.71
CA ILE A 229 -3.13 -9.88 -19.08
C ILE A 229 -2.79 -9.63 -20.55
N VAL A 230 -1.67 -10.15 -21.05
CA VAL A 230 -1.30 -10.03 -22.47
C VAL A 230 -2.38 -10.66 -23.36
N GLN A 231 -2.84 -11.87 -23.04
CA GLN A 231 -3.94 -12.54 -23.76
C GLN A 231 -5.22 -11.71 -23.73
N PHE A 232 -5.61 -11.22 -22.55
CA PHE A 232 -6.81 -10.40 -22.41
C PHE A 232 -6.73 -9.11 -23.24
N LEU A 233 -5.62 -8.37 -23.15
CA LEU A 233 -5.43 -7.14 -23.91
C LEU A 233 -5.38 -7.41 -25.42
N ASP A 234 -4.75 -8.50 -25.85
CA ASP A 234 -4.64 -8.88 -27.26
C ASP A 234 -5.97 -9.33 -27.90
N GLU A 235 -6.90 -9.84 -27.10
CA GLU A 235 -8.24 -10.21 -27.56
C GLU A 235 -9.20 -9.03 -27.62
N HIS A 236 -9.06 -8.05 -26.73
CA HIS A 236 -10.07 -7.02 -26.51
C HIS A 236 -9.62 -5.61 -26.91
N ARG A 237 -8.36 -5.44 -27.30
CA ARG A 237 -7.77 -4.14 -27.59
C ARG A 237 -6.92 -4.17 -28.86
N SER A 238 -6.70 -3.00 -29.46
CA SER A 238 -6.15 -2.88 -30.81
C SER A 238 -5.00 -1.87 -30.91
N GLU A 239 -4.30 -1.54 -29.83
CA GLU A 239 -3.31 -0.45 -29.81
C GLU A 239 -1.98 -0.76 -30.52
N GLU A 240 -1.91 -1.76 -31.41
CA GLU A 240 -0.77 -2.06 -32.30
C GLU A 240 0.62 -1.98 -31.61
N CYS A 241 0.80 -2.74 -30.52
CA CYS A 241 2.01 -2.73 -29.69
C CYS A 241 2.70 -4.09 -29.58
N ILE A 242 2.35 -5.03 -30.46
CA ILE A 242 2.81 -6.43 -30.43
C ILE A 242 4.35 -6.49 -30.53
N GLY A 243 4.95 -5.73 -31.44
CA GLY A 243 6.41 -5.74 -31.64
C GLY A 243 7.20 -5.25 -30.42
N GLU A 244 6.78 -4.14 -29.81
CA GLU A 244 7.40 -3.60 -28.60
C GLU A 244 7.25 -4.56 -27.42
N SER A 245 6.05 -5.13 -27.25
CA SER A 245 5.73 -6.11 -26.21
C SER A 245 6.55 -7.40 -26.37
N TYR A 246 6.72 -7.88 -27.60
CA TYR A 246 7.55 -9.04 -27.92
C TYR A 246 9.02 -8.82 -27.53
N ILE A 247 9.59 -7.67 -27.91
CA ILE A 247 10.97 -7.31 -27.55
C ILE A 247 11.11 -7.17 -26.02
N ALA A 248 10.13 -6.58 -25.34
CA ALA A 248 10.14 -6.42 -23.90
C ALA A 248 10.11 -7.77 -23.15
N ALA A 249 9.27 -8.71 -23.60
CA ALA A 249 9.22 -10.07 -23.08
C ALA A 249 10.56 -10.81 -23.30
N ALA A 250 11.16 -10.69 -24.49
CA ALA A 250 12.46 -11.28 -24.81
C ALA A 250 13.59 -10.74 -23.93
N ALA A 251 13.60 -9.42 -23.69
CA ALA A 251 14.57 -8.77 -22.81
C ALA A 251 14.48 -9.23 -21.35
N ARG A 252 13.34 -9.77 -20.92
CA ARG A 252 13.08 -10.20 -19.53
C ARG A 252 12.97 -11.71 -19.35
N GLY A 253 13.06 -12.48 -20.44
CA GLY A 253 13.13 -13.94 -20.36
C GLY A 253 11.78 -14.65 -20.40
N HIS A 254 10.70 -13.97 -20.80
CA HIS A 254 9.34 -14.53 -20.76
C HIS A 254 9.02 -15.35 -22.03
N ILE A 255 9.52 -16.58 -22.09
CA ILE A 255 9.33 -17.49 -23.25
C ILE A 255 7.85 -17.71 -23.55
N GLU A 256 7.00 -17.92 -22.54
CA GLU A 256 5.58 -18.22 -22.75
C GLU A 256 4.85 -17.12 -23.54
N ILE A 257 5.20 -15.86 -23.28
CA ILE A 257 4.66 -14.71 -24.00
C ILE A 257 5.20 -14.65 -25.44
N LEU A 258 6.48 -14.96 -25.65
CA LEU A 258 7.02 -15.08 -27.01
C LEU A 258 6.34 -16.19 -27.79
N THR A 259 6.16 -17.37 -27.19
CA THR A 259 5.47 -18.50 -27.83
C THR A 259 4.04 -18.14 -28.20
N TYR A 260 3.33 -17.44 -27.32
CA TYR A 260 1.98 -16.95 -27.59
C TYR A 260 1.96 -16.02 -28.81
N PHE A 261 2.84 -15.01 -28.85
CA PHE A 261 2.92 -14.07 -29.96
C PHE A 261 3.42 -14.72 -31.26
N ASP A 262 4.39 -15.63 -31.20
CA ASP A 262 4.91 -16.34 -32.37
C ASP A 262 3.84 -17.25 -33.00
N LEU A 263 3.01 -17.91 -32.17
CA LEU A 263 1.89 -18.74 -32.65
C LEU A 263 0.80 -17.90 -33.33
N ARG A 264 0.53 -16.69 -32.84
CA ARG A 264 -0.59 -15.85 -33.31
C ARG A 264 -0.20 -14.87 -34.42
N TYR A 265 1.02 -14.35 -34.41
CA TYR A 265 1.45 -13.21 -35.23
C TYR A 265 2.75 -13.45 -36.00
N ASN A 266 3.10 -14.71 -36.30
CA ASN A 266 4.35 -15.14 -36.92
C ASN A 266 4.91 -14.18 -38.01
N PHE A 267 4.08 -13.79 -38.99
CA PHE A 267 4.48 -12.92 -40.10
C PHE A 267 4.74 -11.46 -39.72
N LEU A 268 4.11 -10.94 -38.66
CA LEU A 268 4.28 -9.54 -38.23
C LEU A 268 5.57 -9.35 -37.41
N LEU A 269 6.16 -10.43 -36.91
CA LEU A 269 7.27 -10.39 -35.96
C LEU A 269 8.65 -10.53 -36.59
N ASP A 270 8.77 -10.71 -37.90
CA ASP A 270 10.06 -10.95 -38.56
C ASP A 270 11.08 -9.82 -38.33
N THR A 271 10.62 -8.57 -38.37
CA THR A 271 11.46 -7.40 -38.06
C THR A 271 11.78 -7.30 -36.56
N CYS A 272 10.85 -7.72 -35.70
CA CYS A 272 11.00 -7.67 -34.24
C CYS A 272 11.91 -8.78 -33.70
N ARG A 273 11.95 -9.96 -34.33
CA ARG A 273 12.75 -11.12 -33.88
C ARG A 273 14.25 -10.86 -33.85
N ALA A 274 14.77 -10.18 -34.86
CA ALA A 274 16.19 -9.81 -34.89
C ALA A 274 16.55 -8.90 -33.71
N THR A 275 15.69 -7.91 -33.43
CA THR A 275 15.85 -7.00 -32.30
C THR A 275 15.67 -7.71 -30.96
N ALA A 276 14.69 -8.61 -30.86
CA ALA A 276 14.45 -9.46 -29.69
C ALA A 276 15.64 -10.39 -29.40
N LEU A 277 16.28 -10.96 -30.43
CA LEU A 277 17.47 -11.79 -30.29
C LEU A 277 18.66 -10.97 -29.78
N ASN A 278 18.89 -9.79 -30.35
CA ASN A 278 19.98 -8.92 -29.94
C ASN A 278 19.80 -8.43 -28.49
N THR A 279 18.57 -8.06 -28.12
CA THR A 279 18.25 -7.64 -26.73
C THR A 279 18.37 -8.79 -25.74
N ALA A 280 17.94 -10.01 -26.09
CA ALA A 280 18.12 -11.21 -25.27
C ALA A 280 19.61 -11.54 -25.07
N LYS A 281 20.44 -11.41 -26.12
CA LYS A 281 21.91 -11.57 -26.02
C LYS A 281 22.53 -10.53 -25.09
N LEU A 282 22.16 -9.25 -25.23
CA LEU A 282 22.65 -8.17 -24.37
C LEU A 282 22.29 -8.37 -22.89
N ARG A 283 21.16 -9.03 -22.62
CA ARG A 283 20.68 -9.35 -21.27
C ARG A 283 21.14 -10.72 -20.77
N SER A 284 21.92 -11.46 -21.55
CA SER A 284 22.37 -12.83 -21.24
C SER A 284 21.22 -13.84 -21.01
N ASN A 285 20.07 -13.63 -21.64
CA ASN A 285 18.92 -14.54 -21.59
C ASN A 285 19.12 -15.72 -22.57
N LEU A 286 19.97 -16.67 -22.20
CA LEU A 286 20.37 -17.80 -23.06
C LEU A 286 19.17 -18.67 -23.51
N THR A 287 18.14 -18.79 -22.68
CA THR A 287 16.92 -19.55 -22.98
C THR A 287 16.15 -18.93 -24.16
N ILE A 288 15.98 -17.61 -24.15
CA ILE A 288 15.34 -16.86 -25.25
C ILE A 288 16.21 -16.90 -26.51
N VAL A 289 17.54 -16.78 -26.37
CA VAL A 289 18.46 -16.87 -27.50
C VAL A 289 18.37 -18.24 -28.17
N HIS A 290 18.33 -19.31 -27.38
CA HIS A 290 18.17 -20.67 -27.90
C HIS A 290 16.84 -20.83 -28.62
N TYR A 291 15.74 -20.41 -27.98
CA TYR A 291 14.39 -20.44 -28.55
C TYR A 291 14.28 -19.70 -29.89
N LEU A 292 14.76 -18.46 -29.96
CA LEU A 292 14.72 -17.66 -31.19
C LEU A 292 15.61 -18.23 -32.30
N ASN A 293 16.78 -18.77 -31.96
CA ASN A 293 17.64 -19.47 -32.94
C ASN A 293 16.98 -20.75 -33.47
N GLN A 294 16.29 -21.52 -32.63
CA GLN A 294 15.54 -22.70 -33.06
C GLN A 294 14.39 -22.33 -34.00
N LEU A 295 13.61 -21.30 -33.68
CA LEU A 295 12.54 -20.79 -34.54
C LEU A 295 13.03 -20.38 -35.92
N THR A 296 14.15 -19.66 -36.01
CA THR A 296 14.73 -19.27 -37.31
C THR A 296 15.19 -20.46 -38.15
N SER A 297 15.62 -21.56 -37.51
CA SER A 297 15.99 -22.81 -38.19
C SER A 297 14.77 -23.63 -38.64
N GLN A 298 13.70 -23.69 -37.83
CA GLN A 298 12.47 -24.42 -38.11
C GLN A 298 11.52 -23.69 -39.08
N ASN A 299 11.55 -22.35 -39.12
CA ASN A 299 10.77 -21.56 -40.08
C ASN A 299 11.12 -21.88 -41.54
N ARG A 300 12.30 -22.47 -41.81
CA ARG A 300 12.71 -22.94 -43.14
C ARG A 300 12.19 -24.34 -43.52
N SER A 301 11.74 -25.16 -42.56
CA SER A 301 11.40 -26.58 -42.81
C SER A 301 9.94 -26.97 -42.52
N LEU A 302 9.27 -26.37 -41.53
CA LEU A 302 7.94 -26.79 -41.07
C LEU A 302 6.76 -25.98 -41.67
N TRP A 303 7.03 -24.83 -42.30
CA TRP A 303 5.95 -23.95 -42.77
C TRP A 303 5.43 -24.27 -44.17
N CYS A 304 6.05 -25.23 -44.87
CA CYS A 304 5.41 -25.90 -46.00
C CYS A 304 4.28 -26.86 -45.56
N THR A 305 4.19 -27.22 -44.27
CA THR A 305 3.27 -28.27 -43.78
C THR A 305 2.18 -27.79 -42.82
N VAL A 306 2.35 -26.65 -42.14
CA VAL A 306 1.39 -26.15 -41.11
C VAL A 306 0.20 -25.35 -41.69
N GLN A 307 0.17 -25.06 -42.99
CA GLN A 307 -0.98 -24.42 -43.68
C GLN A 307 -2.32 -25.20 -43.56
N TYR A 308 -2.32 -26.42 -43.01
CA TYR A 308 -3.47 -27.33 -43.02
C TYR A 308 -4.27 -27.41 -41.69
N LEU A 309 -3.78 -26.88 -40.56
CA LEU A 309 -4.38 -27.15 -39.22
C LEU A 309 -4.83 -25.92 -38.43
N SER A 310 -5.06 -24.78 -39.10
CA SER A 310 -5.46 -23.51 -38.47
C SER A 310 -6.94 -23.46 -38.06
N ARG A 311 -7.40 -24.29 -37.11
CA ARG A 311 -8.72 -24.05 -36.45
C ARG A 311 -8.87 -24.39 -34.95
N GLN A 312 -7.81 -24.75 -34.20
CA GLN A 312 -7.92 -24.92 -32.74
C GLN A 312 -6.60 -24.57 -32.01
N PRO A 313 -6.45 -23.35 -31.44
CA PRO A 313 -5.17 -22.87 -30.88
C PRO A 313 -4.77 -23.55 -29.55
N VAL A 314 -5.71 -24.12 -28.79
CA VAL A 314 -5.45 -24.63 -27.43
C VAL A 314 -4.72 -26.00 -27.43
N ILE A 315 -4.93 -26.84 -28.44
CA ILE A 315 -4.33 -28.18 -28.52
C ILE A 315 -2.87 -28.12 -29.03
N ALA A 316 -2.55 -27.09 -29.82
CA ALA A 316 -1.20 -26.85 -30.34
C ALA A 316 -0.21 -26.44 -29.23
N PHE A 317 -0.69 -25.74 -28.19
CA PHE A 317 0.13 -25.23 -27.09
C PHE A 317 0.85 -26.34 -26.30
N ASN A 318 0.13 -27.37 -25.86
CA ASN A 318 0.72 -28.48 -25.09
C ASN A 318 1.63 -29.37 -25.94
N SER A 319 1.28 -29.54 -27.22
CA SER A 319 2.04 -30.37 -28.16
C SER A 319 3.39 -29.71 -28.54
N PHE A 320 3.38 -28.39 -28.74
CA PHE A 320 4.58 -27.61 -29.06
C PHE A 320 5.54 -27.48 -27.85
N LEU A 321 5.01 -27.28 -26.64
CA LEU A 321 5.83 -27.25 -25.42
C LEU A 321 6.47 -28.61 -25.08
N LEU A 322 5.78 -29.73 -25.37
CA LEU A 322 6.35 -31.07 -25.24
C LEU A 322 7.50 -31.31 -26.23
N ALA A 323 7.37 -30.82 -27.46
CA ALA A 323 8.41 -30.93 -28.50
C ALA A 323 9.65 -30.05 -28.22
N LEU A 324 9.51 -28.96 -27.47
CA LEU A 324 10.63 -28.11 -27.05
C LEU A 324 11.35 -28.63 -25.78
N ARG A 325 10.74 -29.54 -25.02
CA ARG A 325 11.33 -30.15 -23.81
C ARG A 325 12.09 -31.46 -24.07
N SER A 326 11.99 -32.02 -25.28
CA SER A 326 12.69 -33.23 -25.74
C SER A 326 13.93 -32.89 -26.55
#